data_AF-A0A3N5QJ44-F1
#
_entry.id   AF-A0A3N5QJ44-F1
#
_cell.length_a   1.000
_cell.length_b   1.000
_cell.length_c   1.000
_cell.angle_alpha   90.00
_cell.angle_beta   90.00
_cell.angle_gamma   90.00
#
_symmetry.space_group_name_H-M   'P 1'
#
loop_
_entity.id
_entity.type
_entity.pdbx_description
1 polymer ?
#
loop_
_entity_poly.entity_id
_entity_poly.type
_entity_poly.pdbx_seq_one_letter_code
_entity_poly.pdbx_strand_id
1 'polypeptide(L)' 'MINTNQPESAFPSTFKSLSPEEGQAHRWGMTLRDYFAAKAMQAWLVGVNEPGEGRCADFAYRMADAMLKAREK' A
#
# COMPACT_ATOMS: atom_id res chain seq x y z
N MET A 1 21.23 -6.06 -10.87
CA MET A 1 19.95 -5.72 -11.55
C MET A 1 18.90 -5.65 -10.45
N ILE A 2 18.35 -4.46 -10.17
CA ILE A 2 17.33 -4.30 -9.13
C ILE A 2 16.00 -4.77 -9.73
N ASN A 3 15.36 -5.75 -9.10
CA ASN A 3 14.05 -6.25 -9.51
C ASN A 3 13.02 -5.12 -9.36
N THR A 4 12.50 -4.61 -10.47
CA THR A 4 11.53 -3.51 -10.52
C THR A 4 10.09 -3.93 -10.20
N ASN A 5 9.83 -5.23 -9.97
CA ASN A 5 8.49 -5.75 -9.66
C ASN A 5 8.17 -5.75 -8.16
N GLN A 6 8.83 -4.89 -7.37
CA GLN A 6 8.63 -4.83 -5.92
C GLN A 6 7.69 -3.68 -5.54
N PRO A 7 6.66 -3.90 -4.71
CA PRO A 7 5.67 -2.88 -4.38
C PRO A 7 6.29 -1.67 -3.68
N GLU A 8 5.88 -0.46 -4.08
CA GLU A 8 6.39 0.82 -3.60
C GLU A 8 6.09 1.05 -2.10
N SER A 9 6.94 1.82 -1.40
CA SER A 9 6.74 2.09 0.05
C SER A 9 5.80 3.27 0.18
N ALA A 10 4.89 3.22 1.15
CA ALA A 10 3.99 4.34 1.43
C ALA A 10 4.74 5.58 1.94
N PHE A 11 5.82 5.37 2.70
CA PHE A 11 6.61 6.42 3.31
C PHE A 11 8.09 6.29 2.94
N PRO A 12 8.85 7.40 2.93
CA PRO A 12 10.30 7.33 2.80
C PRO A 12 10.90 6.45 3.89
N SER A 13 11.58 5.35 3.53
CA SER A 13 12.33 4.54 4.48
C SER A 13 13.81 4.93 4.41
N THR A 14 14.34 5.53 5.47
CA THR A 14 15.77 5.86 5.57
C THR A 14 16.62 4.63 5.95
N PHE A 15 15.99 3.51 6.27
CA PHE A 15 16.68 2.29 6.68
C PHE A 15 17.24 1.56 5.45
N LYS A 16 18.56 1.69 5.22
CA LYS A 16 19.31 0.70 4.43
C LYS A 16 19.40 -0.56 5.27
N SER A 17 19.03 -1.71 4.71
CA SER A 17 19.19 -3.00 5.38
C SER A 17 20.62 -3.12 5.92
N LEU A 18 20.74 -3.38 7.22
CA LEU A 18 22.03 -3.44 7.92
C LEU A 18 22.76 -4.78 7.72
N SER A 19 22.30 -5.66 6.83
CA SER A 19 23.02 -6.89 6.47
C SER A 19 23.82 -6.68 5.18
N PRO A 20 25.17 -6.61 5.24
CA PRO A 20 26.01 -6.55 4.05
C PRO A 20 25.93 -7.83 3.18
N GLU A 21 25.45 -8.93 3.75
CA GLU A 21 25.43 -10.26 3.13
C GLU A 21 24.13 -10.54 2.36
N GLU A 22 23.07 -9.78 2.61
CA GLU A 22 21.78 -9.94 1.95
C GLU A 22 21.50 -8.68 1.12
N GLY A 23 21.82 -8.73 -0.16
CA GLY A 23 21.39 -7.73 -1.15
C GLY A 23 19.86 -7.62 -1.32
N GLN A 24 19.07 -8.08 -0.34
CA GLN A 24 17.64 -7.91 -0.23
C GLN A 24 17.36 -6.63 0.55
N ALA A 25 16.79 -5.65 -0.14
CA ALA A 25 16.15 -4.52 0.50
C ALA A 25 14.98 -5.04 1.35
N HIS A 26 15.23 -5.31 2.62
CA HIS A 26 14.16 -5.52 3.58
C HIS A 26 13.35 -4.22 3.67
N ARG A 27 12.14 -4.21 3.11
CA ARG A 27 11.24 -3.06 3.17
C ARG A 27 10.41 -3.18 4.43
N TRP A 28 10.87 -2.55 5.49
CA TRP A 28 10.12 -2.41 6.74
C TRP A 28 9.03 -1.36 6.54
N GLY A 29 7.77 -1.68 6.84
CA GLY A 29 6.65 -0.72 6.80
C GLY A 29 5.50 -1.10 5.86
N MET A 30 4.62 -0.13 5.58
CA MET A 30 3.43 -0.32 4.73
C MET A 30 3.75 -0.09 3.25
N THR A 31 3.13 -0.89 2.37
CA THR A 31 3.16 -0.60 0.94
C THR A 31 2.29 0.61 0.60
N LEU A 32 2.59 1.30 -0.50
CA LEU A 32 1.77 2.42 -0.96
C LEU A 32 0.32 1.99 -1.26
N ARG A 33 0.13 0.74 -1.70
CA ARG A 33 -1.19 0.12 -1.86
C ARG A 33 -1.95 0.05 -0.54
N ASP A 34 -1.31 -0.46 0.51
CA ASP A 34 -1.94 -0.58 1.84
C ASP A 34 -2.30 0.78 2.42
N TYR A 35 -1.47 1.80 2.17
CA TYR A 35 -1.77 3.17 2.59
C TYR A 35 -3.01 3.75 1.88
N PHE A 36 -3.11 3.61 0.55
CA PHE A 36 -4.29 4.04 -0.19
C PHE A 36 -5.55 3.28 0.22
N ALA A 37 -5.44 1.97 0.44
CA ALA A 37 -6.55 1.16 0.93
C ALA A 37 -7.03 1.65 2.30
N ALA A 38 -6.12 1.90 3.25
CA ALA A 38 -6.47 2.43 4.57
C ALA A 38 -7.20 3.79 4.47
N LYS A 39 -6.76 4.69 3.57
CA LYS A 39 -7.43 5.98 3.33
C LYS A 39 -8.83 5.81 2.75
N ALA A 40 -9.01 4.91 1.79
CA ALA A 40 -10.32 4.62 1.20
C ALA A 40 -11.28 3.98 2.20
N MET A 41 -10.78 3.05 3.03
CA MET A 41 -11.53 2.42 4.11
C MET A 41 -12.03 3.47 5.12
N GLN A 42 -11.16 4.40 5.54
CA GLN A 42 -11.54 5.47 6.46
C GLN A 42 -12.71 6.32 5.93
N ALA A 43 -12.66 6.72 4.66
CA ALA A 43 -13.74 7.49 4.04
C ALA A 43 -15.05 6.69 3.97
N TRP A 44 -14.97 5.40 3.64
CA TRP A 44 -16.13 4.52 3.57
C TRP A 44 -16.80 4.36 4.95
N LEU A 45 -16.04 4.02 5.99
CA LEU A 45 -16.57 3.78 7.34
C LEU A 45 -17.33 4.97 7.94
N VAL A 46 -16.95 6.21 7.57
CA VAL A 46 -17.64 7.42 8.04
C VAL A 46 -18.96 7.67 7.30
N GLY A 47 -19.10 7.18 6.07
CA GLY A 47 -20.24 7.48 5.19
C GLY A 47 -21.37 6.44 5.19
N VAL A 48 -21.19 5.28 5.82
CA VAL A 48 -22.20 4.21 5.84
C VAL A 48 -22.61 3.81 7.25
N ASN A 49 -23.91 3.62 7.44
CA ASN A 49 -24.51 3.23 8.73
C ASN A 49 -24.17 1.79 9.13
N GLU A 50 -23.98 0.90 8.14
CA GLU A 50 -23.60 -0.51 8.32
C GLU A 50 -22.56 -0.95 7.28
N PRO A 51 -21.29 -0.58 7.47
CA PRO A 51 -20.22 -1.07 6.62
C PRO A 51 -20.04 -2.57 6.86
N GLY A 52 -20.57 -3.41 5.97
CA GLY A 52 -20.19 -4.82 5.96
C GLY A 52 -18.67 -4.94 5.78
N GLU A 53 -17.97 -5.50 6.77
CA GLU A 53 -16.49 -5.48 6.89
C GLU A 53 -15.79 -5.96 5.59
N GLY A 54 -16.27 -7.07 5.01
CA GLY A 54 -15.72 -7.61 3.76
C GLY A 54 -15.93 -6.71 2.54
N ARG A 55 -17.05 -5.97 2.48
CA ARG A 55 -17.32 -5.01 1.37
C ARG A 55 -16.42 -3.78 1.46
N CYS A 56 -16.10 -3.37 2.69
CA CYS A 56 -15.23 -2.23 2.93
C CYS A 56 -13.78 -2.52 2.50
N ALA A 57 -13.27 -3.71 2.82
CA ALA A 57 -11.93 -4.15 2.41
C ALA A 57 -11.81 -4.26 0.87
N ASP A 58 -12.78 -4.88 0.19
CA ASP A 58 -12.78 -5.00 -1.28
C ASP A 58 -12.77 -3.62 -1.95
N PHE A 59 -13.68 -2.74 -1.54
CA PHE A 59 -13.76 -1.38 -2.07
C PHE A 59 -12.44 -0.61 -1.87
N ALA A 60 -11.87 -0.69 -0.67
CA ALA A 60 -10.64 0.00 -0.31
C ALA A 60 -9.46 -0.41 -1.21
N TYR A 61 -9.27 -1.72 -1.42
CA TYR A 61 -8.19 -2.21 -2.28
C TYR A 61 -8.41 -1.90 -3.75
N ARG A 62 -9.66 -1.95 -4.25
CA ARG A 62 -9.98 -1.54 -5.63
C ARG A 62 -9.67 -0.06 -5.88
N MET A 63 -9.94 0.79 -4.89
CA MET A 63 -9.58 2.20 -4.96
C MET A 63 -8.06 2.40 -4.97
N ALA A 64 -7.33 1.66 -4.13
CA ALA A 64 -5.87 1.69 -4.11
C ALA A 64 -5.25 1.29 -5.47
N ASP A 65 -5.76 0.22 -6.08
CA ASP A 65 -5.29 -0.26 -7.38
C ASP A 65 -5.58 0.76 -8.50
N ALA A 66 -6.73 1.45 -8.46
CA ALA A 66 -7.05 2.54 -9.37
C ALA A 66 -6.09 3.75 -9.23
N MET A 67 -5.72 4.10 -8.00
CA MET A 67 -4.76 5.18 -7.73
C MET A 67 -3.35 4.84 -8.23
N LEU A 68 -2.90 3.59 -8.06
CA LEU A 68 -1.62 3.12 -8.60
C LEU A 68 -1.62 3.20 -10.12
N LYS A 69 -2.66 2.67 -10.78
CA LYS A 69 -2.80 2.74 -12.24
C LYS A 69 -2.81 4.17 -12.78
N ALA A 70 -3.44 5.11 -12.07
CA ALA A 70 -3.45 6.52 -12.45
C ALA A 70 -2.06 7.20 -12.42
N ARG A 71 -1.09 6.59 -11.73
CA ARG A 71 0.30 7.06 -11.64
C ARG A 71 1.21 6.50 -12.73
N GLU A 72 0.82 5.42 -13.40
CA GLU A 72 1.57 4.75 -14.50
C GLU A 72 1.53 5.55 -15.82
N LYS A 73 1.68 6.88 -15.75
CA LYS A 73 1.68 7.78 -16.91
C LYS A 73 3.00 7.75 -17.67
#